data_AF-A0A7K4H3W1-F1
#
_entry.id   AF-A0A7K4H3W1-F1
#
_cell.length_a   1.000
_cell.length_b   1.000
_cell.length_c   1.000
_cell.angle_alpha   90.00
_cell.angle_beta   90.00
_cell.angle_gamma   90.00
#
_symmetry.space_group_name_H-M   'P 1'
#
loop_
_entity.id
_entity.type
_entity.pdbx_description
1 polymer ?
#
loop_
_entity_poly.entity_id
_entity_poly.type
_entity_poly.pdbx_seq_one_letter_code
_entity_poly.pdbx_strand_id
1 'polypeptide(L)'
;MSDVEWTRYFIIFVLQSVVIIFFLIITFRILKRNRNRLTSILSTFYLLVTSGLFFNLVLLPINNNPTSKILYFITYLLITFGQIFLVVFLRNLLNLDVDTNSKLDFFIIFLYASLISIPFFIPEGFSFNESTNWIPIYSWNFLKILYSILTVMIIIPSTIIFKKLYDKFEKNDLKKKLRYFTAGSYGMFFTSYGAILYNTWQNPIFKLVWTFLSLIIIPSAFLIYYGIARNL
;
A
#
# COMPACT_ATOMS: atom_id res chain seq x y z
N MET A 1 -30.84 -9.14 4.25
CA MET A 1 -29.62 -8.33 4.16
C MET A 1 -29.80 -7.14 5.08
N SER A 2 -28.97 -7.02 6.11
CA SER A 2 -29.06 -5.89 7.07
C SER A 2 -28.43 -4.63 6.44
N ASP A 3 -28.84 -3.42 6.86
CA ASP A 3 -28.33 -2.14 6.31
C ASP A 3 -26.80 -2.00 6.39
N VAL A 4 -26.17 -2.69 7.36
CA VAL A 4 -24.72 -2.77 7.55
C VAL A 4 -24.03 -3.51 6.37
N GLU A 5 -24.70 -4.47 5.74
CA GLU A 5 -24.18 -5.21 4.59
C GLU A 5 -24.17 -4.35 3.33
N TRP A 6 -25.23 -3.60 3.07
CA TRP A 6 -25.32 -2.72 1.89
C TRP A 6 -24.26 -1.64 1.88
N THR A 7 -23.98 -1.03 3.03
CA THR A 7 -22.95 0.00 3.17
C THR A 7 -21.56 -0.57 2.85
N ARG A 8 -21.26 -1.78 3.35
CA ARG A 8 -20.02 -2.50 3.06
C ARG A 8 -19.89 -2.83 1.57
N TYR A 9 -20.96 -3.35 0.96
CA TYR A 9 -21.00 -3.64 -0.47
C TYR A 9 -20.76 -2.37 -1.30
N PHE A 10 -21.42 -1.26 -0.98
CA PHE A 10 -21.23 -0.01 -1.71
C PHE A 10 -19.80 0.52 -1.60
N ILE A 11 -19.26 0.61 -0.37
CA ILE A 11 -17.92 1.14 -0.12
C ILE A 11 -16.87 0.30 -0.86
N ILE A 12 -16.89 -1.01 -0.63
CA ILE A 12 -15.87 -1.90 -1.19
C ILE A 12 -16.10 -2.02 -2.69
N PHE A 13 -17.32 -2.30 -3.17
CA PHE A 13 -17.53 -2.52 -4.60
C PHE A 13 -17.38 -1.26 -5.45
N VAL A 14 -17.89 -0.10 -5.02
CA VAL A 14 -17.84 1.13 -5.84
C VAL A 14 -16.53 1.86 -5.65
N LEU A 15 -16.20 2.27 -4.41
CA LEU A 15 -15.02 3.11 -4.17
C LEU A 15 -13.73 2.36 -4.49
N GLN A 16 -13.63 1.08 -4.10
CA GLN A 16 -12.43 0.30 -4.36
C GLN A 16 -12.25 0.00 -5.86
N SER A 17 -13.34 -0.23 -6.61
CA SER A 17 -13.27 -0.38 -8.07
C SER A 17 -12.75 0.88 -8.75
N VAL A 18 -13.16 2.07 -8.30
CA VAL A 18 -12.61 3.34 -8.79
C VAL A 18 -11.11 3.42 -8.53
N VAL A 19 -10.66 3.07 -7.33
CA VAL A 19 -9.22 3.04 -6.99
C VAL A 19 -8.46 2.04 -7.87
N ILE A 20 -9.00 0.84 -8.08
CA ILE A 20 -8.41 -0.20 -8.94
C ILE A 20 -8.25 0.30 -10.37
N ILE A 21 -9.32 0.84 -10.96
CA ILE A 21 -9.29 1.38 -12.33
C ILE A 21 -8.26 2.52 -12.42
N PHE A 22 -8.25 3.42 -11.45
CA PHE A 22 -7.30 4.53 -11.41
C PHE A 22 -5.84 4.05 -11.34
N PHE A 23 -5.56 3.06 -10.50
CA PHE A 23 -4.22 2.49 -10.35
C PHE A 23 -3.79 1.74 -11.60
N LEU A 24 -4.70 1.02 -12.27
CA LEU A 24 -4.43 0.36 -13.56
C LEU A 24 -4.11 1.38 -14.66
N ILE A 25 -4.85 2.49 -14.72
CA ILE A 25 -4.57 3.58 -15.68
C ILE A 25 -3.17 4.16 -15.43
N ILE A 26 -2.81 4.43 -14.17
CA ILE A 26 -1.47 4.91 -13.81
C ILE A 26 -0.41 3.88 -14.21
N THR A 27 -0.60 2.62 -13.85
CA THR A 27 0.32 1.51 -14.16
C THR A 27 0.56 1.42 -15.67
N PHE A 28 -0.51 1.42 -16.47
CA PHE A 28 -0.42 1.37 -17.91
C PHE A 28 0.33 2.58 -18.49
N ARG A 29 0.05 3.79 -17.98
CA ARG A 29 0.75 5.01 -18.40
C ARG A 29 2.24 4.99 -18.05
N ILE A 30 2.61 4.42 -16.90
CA ILE A 30 4.00 4.23 -16.48
C ILE A 30 4.69 3.25 -17.45
N LEU A 31 4.12 2.06 -17.64
CA LEU A 31 4.69 1.00 -18.49
C LEU A 31 4.80 1.36 -19.97
N LYS A 32 3.87 2.16 -20.51
CA LYS A 32 3.88 2.57 -21.92
C LYS A 32 5.03 3.53 -22.27
N ARG A 33 5.60 4.22 -21.27
CA ARG A 33 6.53 5.32 -21.52
C ARG A 33 7.96 4.86 -21.75
N ASN A 34 8.53 4.10 -20.83
CA ASN A 34 9.90 3.63 -20.92
C ASN A 34 10.10 2.36 -20.08
N ARG A 35 10.70 1.30 -20.61
CA ARG A 35 10.87 0.03 -19.88
C ARG A 35 12.18 0.01 -19.08
N ASN A 36 12.45 1.08 -18.34
CA ASN A 36 13.60 1.14 -17.43
C ASN A 36 13.25 0.51 -16.06
N ARG A 37 14.30 0.22 -15.27
CA ARG A 37 14.19 -0.42 -13.96
C ARG A 37 13.27 0.36 -12.99
N LEU A 38 13.39 1.69 -12.95
CA LEU A 38 12.56 2.55 -12.09
C LEU A 38 11.07 2.46 -12.43
N THR A 39 10.75 2.50 -13.72
CA THR A 39 9.39 2.32 -14.23
C THR A 39 8.85 0.95 -13.83
N SER A 40 9.65 -0.10 -13.99
CA SER A 40 9.26 -1.46 -13.60
C SER A 40 8.95 -1.55 -12.10
N ILE A 41 9.87 -1.10 -11.22
CA ILE A 41 9.67 -1.10 -9.76
C ILE A 41 8.39 -0.35 -9.37
N LEU A 42 8.18 0.85 -9.91
CA LEU A 42 7.00 1.66 -9.57
C LEU A 42 5.70 1.05 -10.12
N SER A 43 5.74 0.44 -11.31
CA SER A 43 4.59 -0.27 -11.86
C SER A 43 4.23 -1.51 -11.01
N THR A 44 5.23 -2.23 -10.51
CA THR A 44 5.04 -3.38 -9.62
C THR A 44 4.36 -2.97 -8.31
N PHE A 45 4.72 -1.81 -7.74
CA PHE A 45 4.00 -1.23 -6.60
C PHE A 45 2.49 -1.09 -6.90
N TYR A 46 2.14 -0.40 -7.98
CA TYR A 46 0.73 -0.18 -8.33
C TYR A 46 0.02 -1.49 -8.66
N LEU A 47 0.66 -2.42 -9.37
CA LEU A 47 0.09 -3.73 -9.70
C LEU A 47 -0.19 -4.58 -8.47
N LEU A 48 0.74 -4.64 -7.51
CA LEU A 48 0.55 -5.41 -6.28
C LEU A 48 -0.59 -4.86 -5.44
N VAL A 49 -0.61 -3.53 -5.23
CA VAL A 49 -1.70 -2.89 -4.48
C VAL A 49 -3.03 -3.11 -5.19
N THR A 50 -3.09 -2.91 -6.51
CA THR A 50 -4.30 -3.15 -7.32
C THR A 50 -4.77 -4.60 -7.22
N SER A 51 -3.85 -5.56 -7.31
CA SER A 51 -4.18 -6.99 -7.24
C SER A 51 -4.74 -7.36 -5.87
N GLY A 52 -4.12 -6.86 -4.80
CA GLY A 52 -4.65 -7.05 -3.45
C GLY A 52 -6.04 -6.41 -3.28
N LEU A 53 -6.24 -5.20 -3.81
CA LEU A 53 -7.56 -4.57 -3.82
C LEU A 53 -8.58 -5.38 -4.63
N PHE A 54 -8.19 -5.98 -5.75
CA PHE A 54 -9.06 -6.84 -6.54
C PHE A 54 -9.44 -8.12 -5.77
N PHE A 55 -8.50 -8.76 -5.09
CA PHE A 55 -8.81 -9.93 -4.24
C PHE A 55 -9.76 -9.57 -3.09
N ASN A 56 -9.65 -8.37 -2.52
CA ASN A 56 -10.60 -7.91 -1.50
C ASN A 56 -12.02 -7.72 -2.05
N LEU A 57 -12.18 -7.31 -3.32
CA LEU A 57 -13.49 -7.27 -3.98
C LEU A 57 -14.07 -8.68 -4.14
N VAL A 58 -13.25 -9.62 -4.61
CA VAL A 58 -13.64 -11.02 -4.82
C VAL A 58 -13.96 -11.71 -3.49
N LEU A 59 -13.35 -11.28 -2.38
CA LEU A 59 -13.60 -11.80 -1.05
C LEU A 59 -15.05 -11.54 -0.58
N LEU A 60 -15.69 -10.44 -1.00
CA LEU A 60 -17.03 -10.06 -0.53
C LEU A 60 -18.12 -11.12 -0.75
N PRO A 61 -18.30 -11.69 -1.96
CA PRO A 61 -19.32 -12.71 -2.19
C PRO A 61 -18.96 -14.09 -1.63
N ILE A 62 -17.73 -14.30 -1.14
CA ILE A 62 -17.24 -15.62 -0.72
C ILE A 62 -17.39 -15.75 0.80
N ASN A 63 -18.43 -16.48 1.22
CA ASN A 63 -18.68 -16.84 2.61
C ASN A 63 -18.31 -18.31 2.89
N ASN A 64 -17.10 -18.73 2.51
CA ASN A 64 -16.61 -20.10 2.71
C ASN A 64 -15.30 -20.13 3.53
N ASN A 65 -15.28 -20.93 4.60
CA ASN A 65 -14.32 -20.79 5.70
C ASN A 65 -12.82 -20.90 5.31
N PRO A 66 -12.33 -21.92 4.59
CA PRO A 66 -10.92 -21.97 4.21
C PRO A 66 -10.58 -20.98 3.09
N THR A 67 -11.44 -20.86 2.07
CA THR A 67 -11.18 -20.04 0.89
C THR A 67 -11.10 -18.56 1.22
N SER A 68 -12.02 -18.04 2.04
CA SER A 68 -12.05 -16.63 2.41
C SER A 68 -10.83 -16.24 3.24
N LYS A 69 -10.33 -17.13 4.13
CA LYS A 69 -9.11 -16.89 4.91
C LYS A 69 -7.86 -16.80 4.03
N ILE A 70 -7.72 -17.70 3.05
CA ILE A 70 -6.58 -17.70 2.10
C ILE A 70 -6.63 -16.44 1.23
N LEU A 71 -7.79 -16.10 0.68
CA LEU A 71 -7.97 -14.88 -0.13
C LEU A 71 -7.68 -13.61 0.66
N TYR A 72 -8.10 -13.57 1.93
CA TYR A 72 -7.79 -12.46 2.81
C TYR A 72 -6.28 -12.35 3.10
N PHE A 73 -5.62 -13.47 3.37
CA PHE A 73 -4.16 -13.51 3.53
C PHE A 73 -3.44 -12.96 2.29
N ILE A 74 -3.84 -13.41 1.08
CA ILE A 74 -3.29 -12.92 -0.19
C ILE A 74 -3.55 -11.41 -0.36
N THR A 75 -4.77 -10.96 -0.07
CA THR A 75 -5.17 -9.55 -0.12
C THR A 75 -4.26 -8.69 0.75
N TYR A 76 -4.15 -9.04 2.03
CA TYR A 76 -3.31 -8.35 2.99
C TYR A 76 -1.85 -8.36 2.54
N LEU A 77 -1.34 -9.51 2.10
CA LEU A 77 0.04 -9.69 1.71
C LEU A 77 0.35 -8.76 0.54
N LEU A 78 -0.44 -8.78 -0.53
CA LEU A 78 -0.20 -7.97 -1.73
C LEU A 78 -0.25 -6.46 -1.45
N ILE A 79 -1.22 -5.98 -0.68
CA ILE A 79 -1.36 -4.55 -0.35
C ILE A 79 -0.17 -4.08 0.51
N THR A 80 0.16 -4.83 1.56
CA THR A 80 1.21 -4.46 2.51
C THR A 80 2.59 -4.65 1.90
N PHE A 81 2.78 -5.71 1.11
CA PHE A 81 4.01 -6.01 0.38
C PHE A 81 4.32 -4.95 -0.66
N GLY A 82 3.32 -4.41 -1.37
CA GLY A 82 3.50 -3.36 -2.37
C GLY A 82 4.33 -2.18 -1.84
N GLN A 83 4.13 -1.76 -0.58
CA GLN A 83 4.76 -0.56 -0.01
C GLN A 83 6.30 -0.57 -0.06
N ILE A 84 6.94 -1.74 0.02
CA ILE A 84 8.43 -1.82 -0.03
C ILE A 84 8.98 -1.38 -1.37
N PHE A 85 8.21 -1.52 -2.45
CA PHE A 85 8.64 -1.09 -3.78
C PHE A 85 8.78 0.43 -3.87
N LEU A 86 8.12 1.22 -3.02
CA LEU A 86 8.38 2.66 -2.92
C LEU A 86 9.76 2.95 -2.33
N VAL A 87 10.19 2.21 -1.29
CA VAL A 87 11.53 2.34 -0.69
C VAL A 87 12.61 1.96 -1.71
N VAL A 88 12.42 0.82 -2.37
CA VAL A 88 13.33 0.32 -3.42
C VAL A 88 13.40 1.31 -4.58
N PHE A 89 12.25 1.86 -5.01
CA PHE A 89 12.21 2.90 -6.03
C PHE A 89 13.03 4.13 -5.63
N LEU A 90 12.84 4.63 -4.40
CA LEU A 90 13.58 5.79 -3.89
C LEU A 90 15.08 5.54 -3.80
N ARG A 91 15.48 4.36 -3.34
CA ARG A 91 16.88 3.96 -3.29
C ARG A 91 17.52 3.95 -4.68
N ASN A 92 16.82 3.38 -5.67
CA ASN A 92 17.30 3.36 -7.05
C ASN A 92 17.35 4.78 -7.64
N LEU A 93 16.38 5.63 -7.30
CA LEU A 93 16.36 7.02 -7.74
C LEU A 93 17.53 7.83 -7.17
N LEU A 94 17.90 7.61 -5.91
CA LEU A 94 19.05 8.29 -5.29
C LEU A 94 20.38 7.94 -5.97
N ASN A 95 20.49 6.69 -6.42
CA ASN A 95 21.70 6.11 -7.01
C ASN A 95 21.59 5.98 -8.53
N LEU A 96 20.91 6.91 -9.22
CA LEU A 96 20.78 6.89 -10.67
C LEU A 96 22.13 6.84 -11.42
N ASP A 97 23.17 7.45 -10.84
CA ASP A 97 24.49 7.62 -11.46
C ASP A 97 25.46 6.47 -11.15
N VAL A 98 25.06 5.51 -10.31
CA VAL A 98 25.89 4.40 -9.86
C VAL A 98 25.16 3.10 -10.16
N ASP A 99 25.88 2.09 -10.65
CA ASP A 99 25.28 0.77 -10.89
C ASP A 99 24.61 0.24 -9.61
N THR A 100 23.27 0.27 -9.64
CA THR A 100 22.44 -0.05 -8.50
C THR A 100 22.51 -1.56 -8.23
N ASN A 101 23.11 -1.94 -7.11
CA ASN A 101 23.21 -3.34 -6.69
C ASN A 101 21.81 -3.98 -6.55
N SER A 102 21.43 -4.83 -7.50
CA SER A 102 20.16 -5.56 -7.54
C SER A 102 20.03 -6.59 -6.42
N LYS A 103 21.14 -7.14 -5.92
CA LYS A 103 21.13 -8.09 -4.80
C LYS A 103 20.64 -7.43 -3.50
N LEU A 104 20.99 -6.16 -3.28
CA LEU A 104 20.53 -5.44 -2.09
C LEU A 104 19.04 -5.14 -2.14
N ASP A 105 18.50 -4.76 -3.31
CA ASP A 105 17.05 -4.55 -3.46
C ASP A 105 16.28 -5.85 -3.21
N PHE A 106 16.76 -6.96 -3.78
CA PHE A 106 16.16 -8.27 -3.54
C PHE A 106 16.20 -8.64 -2.06
N PHE A 107 17.33 -8.43 -1.39
CA PHE A 107 17.45 -8.68 0.05
C PHE A 107 16.46 -7.83 0.88
N ILE A 108 16.32 -6.54 0.58
CA ILE A 108 15.36 -5.65 1.26
C ILE A 108 13.93 -6.14 1.05
N ILE A 109 13.56 -6.50 -0.19
CA ILE A 109 12.24 -7.03 -0.53
C ILE A 109 11.96 -8.34 0.22
N PHE A 110 12.93 -9.27 0.21
CA PHE A 110 12.80 -10.58 0.86
C PHE A 110 12.70 -10.46 2.39
N LEU A 111 13.53 -9.62 2.99
CA LEU A 111 13.49 -9.35 4.43
C LEU A 111 12.13 -8.77 4.82
N TYR A 112 11.63 -7.80 4.05
CA TYR A 112 10.32 -7.21 4.31
C TYR A 112 9.18 -8.23 4.15
N ALA A 113 9.18 -9.03 3.08
CA ALA A 113 8.20 -10.10 2.86
C ALA A 113 8.14 -11.09 4.05
N SER A 114 9.32 -11.44 4.58
CA SER A 114 9.43 -12.33 5.74
C SER A 114 8.83 -11.66 6.98
N LEU A 115 9.20 -10.40 7.25
CA LEU A 115 8.71 -9.66 8.41
C LEU A 115 7.19 -9.45 8.41
N ILE A 116 6.59 -9.09 7.26
CA ILE A 116 5.13 -8.87 7.18
C ILE A 116 4.31 -10.16 7.27
N SER A 117 4.96 -11.32 7.14
CA SER A 117 4.32 -12.64 7.29
C SER A 117 4.27 -13.11 8.74
N ILE A 118 5.24 -12.69 9.59
CA ILE A 118 5.31 -13.05 11.02
C ILE A 118 4.01 -12.78 11.80
N PRO A 119 3.31 -11.64 11.62
CA PRO A 119 2.10 -11.31 12.37
C PRO A 119 0.99 -12.38 12.28
N PHE A 120 0.91 -13.15 11.20
CA PHE A 120 -0.09 -14.21 11.05
C PHE A 120 0.12 -15.42 11.95
N PHE A 121 1.35 -15.61 12.46
CA PHE A 121 1.67 -16.71 13.36
C PHE A 121 1.42 -16.35 14.83
N ILE A 122 0.96 -15.11 15.11
CA ILE A 122 0.63 -14.66 16.46
C ILE A 122 -0.73 -15.24 16.85
N PRO A 123 -0.82 -16.04 17.93
CA PRO A 123 -2.09 -16.53 18.45
C PRO A 123 -3.01 -15.34 18.75
N GLU A 124 -4.26 -15.42 18.31
CA GLU A 124 -5.25 -14.35 18.50
C GLU A 124 -4.83 -12.98 17.90
N GLY A 125 -3.89 -12.98 16.95
CA GLY A 125 -3.45 -11.79 16.25
C GLY A 125 -4.55 -11.17 15.39
N PHE A 126 -5.30 -12.01 14.68
CA PHE A 126 -6.45 -11.57 13.89
C PHE A 126 -7.57 -12.62 13.94
N SER A 127 -8.81 -12.15 13.81
CA SER A 127 -9.99 -12.98 13.63
C SER A 127 -10.68 -12.66 12.31
N PHE A 128 -11.04 -13.71 11.58
CA PHE A 128 -11.72 -13.64 10.29
C PHE A 128 -12.56 -14.91 10.12
N ASN A 129 -13.82 -14.85 10.54
CA ASN A 129 -14.73 -15.99 10.57
C ASN A 129 -16.19 -15.51 10.53
N GLU A 130 -17.12 -16.45 10.66
CA GLU A 130 -18.55 -16.16 10.71
C GLU A 130 -18.95 -15.23 11.88
N SER A 131 -18.33 -15.39 13.05
CA SER A 131 -18.61 -14.51 14.21
C SER A 131 -18.23 -13.04 13.98
N THR A 132 -17.30 -12.77 13.06
CA THR A 132 -16.94 -11.40 12.66
C THR A 132 -17.65 -10.97 11.37
N ASN A 133 -18.63 -11.73 10.88
CA ASN A 133 -19.29 -11.55 9.59
C ASN A 133 -18.29 -11.42 8.42
N TRP A 134 -17.21 -12.22 8.46
CA TRP A 134 -16.13 -12.17 7.48
C TRP A 134 -15.51 -10.77 7.33
N ILE A 135 -15.51 -9.99 8.40
CA ILE A 135 -14.77 -8.72 8.50
C ILE A 135 -13.49 -9.02 9.30
N PRO A 136 -12.31 -8.61 8.81
CA PRO A 136 -11.10 -8.80 9.58
C PRO A 136 -11.09 -7.92 10.82
N ILE A 137 -10.84 -8.54 11.97
CA ILE A 137 -10.66 -7.85 13.24
C ILE A 137 -9.27 -8.17 13.76
N TYR A 138 -8.43 -7.15 13.87
CA TYR A 138 -7.06 -7.25 14.37
C TYR A 138 -7.02 -6.99 15.87
N SER A 139 -6.16 -7.71 16.60
CA SER A 139 -5.83 -7.35 17.97
C SER A 139 -4.90 -6.14 18.02
N TRP A 140 -4.85 -5.46 19.17
CA TRP A 140 -3.92 -4.36 19.39
C TRP A 140 -2.45 -4.78 19.30
N ASN A 141 -2.13 -6.02 19.68
CA ASN A 141 -0.77 -6.56 19.57
C ASN A 141 -0.37 -6.72 18.10
N PHE A 142 -1.29 -7.23 17.27
CA PHE A 142 -1.11 -7.32 15.83
C PHE A 142 -0.87 -5.93 15.20
N LEU A 143 -1.67 -4.92 15.58
CA LEU A 143 -1.48 -3.54 15.13
C LEU A 143 -0.09 -2.99 15.49
N LYS A 144 0.35 -3.14 16.74
CA LYS A 144 1.65 -2.62 17.20
C LYS A 144 2.80 -3.19 16.37
N ILE A 145 2.75 -4.48 16.06
CA ILE A 145 3.80 -5.15 15.28
C ILE A 145 3.80 -4.65 13.84
N LEU A 146 2.63 -4.53 13.22
CA LEU A 146 2.53 -3.98 11.85
C LEU A 146 3.01 -2.54 11.77
N TYR A 147 2.62 -1.70 12.72
CA TYR A 147 3.08 -0.32 12.79
C TYR A 147 4.58 -0.25 12.96
N SER A 148 5.18 -1.08 13.83
CA SER A 148 6.63 -1.14 13.98
C SER A 148 7.32 -1.53 12.67
N ILE A 149 6.85 -2.57 11.99
CA ILE A 149 7.42 -3.02 10.71
C ILE A 149 7.30 -1.93 9.65
N LEU A 150 6.12 -1.33 9.47
CA LEU A 150 5.92 -0.24 8.49
C LEU A 150 6.76 0.99 8.83
N THR A 151 6.83 1.39 10.11
CA THR A 151 7.63 2.55 10.52
C THR A 151 9.11 2.32 10.19
N VAL A 152 9.66 1.19 10.62
CA VAL A 152 11.10 0.89 10.55
C VAL A 152 11.54 0.57 9.13
N MET A 153 10.74 -0.19 8.37
CA MET A 153 11.14 -0.67 7.04
C MET A 153 10.69 0.26 5.91
N ILE A 154 9.60 1.01 6.09
CA ILE A 154 9.02 1.85 5.02
C ILE A 154 9.20 3.33 5.31
N ILE A 155 8.64 3.83 6.41
CA ILE A 155 8.56 5.27 6.65
C ILE A 155 9.94 5.87 6.91
N ILE A 156 10.67 5.37 7.92
CA ILE A 156 11.98 5.91 8.29
C ILE A 156 12.96 5.89 7.10
N PRO A 157 13.15 4.76 6.36
CA PRO A 157 14.04 4.73 5.22
C PRO A 157 13.60 5.67 4.11
N SER A 158 12.29 5.74 3.81
CA SER A 158 11.76 6.66 2.80
C SER A 158 12.03 8.11 3.17
N THR A 159 11.78 8.52 4.42
CA THR A 159 12.04 9.88 4.92
C THR A 159 13.51 10.25 4.80
N ILE A 160 14.42 9.35 5.18
CA ILE A 160 15.87 9.58 5.06
C ILE A 160 16.26 9.75 3.58
N ILE A 161 15.78 8.87 2.69
CA ILE A 161 16.11 8.95 1.27
C ILE A 161 15.50 10.19 0.62
N PHE A 162 14.28 10.59 1.00
CA PHE A 162 13.66 11.83 0.54
C PHE A 162 14.50 13.05 0.85
N LYS A 163 15.00 13.14 2.09
CA LYS A 163 15.89 14.24 2.49
C LYS A 163 17.16 14.25 1.63
N LYS A 164 17.82 13.10 1.48
CA LYS A 164 19.03 12.97 0.63
C LYS A 164 18.77 13.36 -0.83
N LEU A 165 17.66 12.94 -1.41
CA LEU A 165 17.25 13.32 -2.77
C LEU A 165 16.99 14.82 -2.89
N TYR A 166 16.34 15.42 -1.89
CA TYR A 166 16.05 16.85 -1.88
C TYR A 166 17.34 17.69 -1.85
N ASP A 167 18.32 17.25 -1.07
CA ASP A 167 19.63 17.90 -0.95
C ASP A 167 20.48 17.69 -2.22
N LYS A 168 20.36 16.52 -2.87
CA LYS A 168 21.09 16.19 -4.11
C LYS A 168 20.59 16.96 -5.34
N PHE A 169 19.30 17.30 -5.42
CA PHE A 169 18.78 18.02 -6.58
C PHE A 169 19.15 19.50 -6.55
N GLU A 170 19.86 19.98 -7.57
CA GLU A 170 20.17 21.42 -7.68
C GLU A 170 18.99 22.23 -8.23
N LYS A 171 18.31 21.69 -9.26
CA LYS A 171 17.23 22.38 -9.96
C LYS A 171 15.94 22.41 -9.14
N ASN A 172 15.36 23.61 -8.99
CA ASN A 172 14.11 23.82 -8.26
C ASN A 172 12.93 23.01 -8.80
N ASP A 173 12.89 22.77 -10.11
CA ASP A 173 11.84 21.96 -10.74
C ASP A 173 11.86 20.49 -10.26
N LEU A 174 13.05 19.92 -10.09
CA LEU A 174 13.23 18.57 -9.56
C LEU A 174 12.84 18.49 -8.09
N LYS A 175 13.19 19.51 -7.29
CA LYS A 175 12.74 19.61 -5.88
C LYS A 175 11.22 19.73 -5.76
N LYS A 176 10.57 20.47 -6.66
CA LYS A 176 9.10 20.61 -6.69
C LYS A 176 8.43 19.28 -7.02
N LYS A 177 8.96 18.57 -8.01
CA LYS A 177 8.54 17.21 -8.40
C LYS A 177 8.71 16.19 -7.27
N LEU A 178 9.85 16.24 -6.59
CA LEU A 178 10.11 15.40 -5.41
C LEU A 178 9.12 15.69 -4.30
N ARG A 179 8.80 16.95 -4.01
CA ARG A 179 7.78 17.33 -3.01
C ARG A 179 6.41 16.72 -3.30
N TYR A 180 5.98 16.72 -4.57
CA TYR A 180 4.74 16.04 -4.95
C TYR A 180 4.82 14.53 -4.70
N PHE A 181 5.91 13.89 -5.13
CA PHE A 181 6.11 12.46 -4.88
C PHE A 181 6.11 12.14 -3.37
N THR A 182 6.84 12.91 -2.56
CA THR A 182 6.91 12.76 -1.11
C THR A 182 5.53 12.92 -0.46
N ALA A 183 4.77 13.95 -0.82
CA ALA A 183 3.40 14.14 -0.33
C ALA A 183 2.49 12.96 -0.72
N GLY A 184 2.63 12.46 -1.95
CA GLY A 184 1.92 11.27 -2.41
C GLY A 184 2.29 10.02 -1.61
N SER A 185 3.58 9.76 -1.38
CA SER A 185 4.05 8.62 -0.57
C SER A 185 3.56 8.70 0.86
N TYR A 186 3.61 9.86 1.52
CA TYR A 186 3.07 10.01 2.88
C TYR A 186 1.56 9.79 2.94
N GLY A 187 0.80 10.20 1.92
CA GLY A 187 -0.63 9.89 1.86
C GLY A 187 -0.91 8.39 1.65
N MET A 188 -0.06 7.66 0.92
CA MET A 188 -0.12 6.19 0.85
C MET A 188 0.21 5.54 2.20
N PHE A 189 1.20 6.06 2.92
CA PHE A 189 1.55 5.59 4.27
C PHE A 189 0.42 5.85 5.27
N PHE A 190 -0.16 7.06 5.25
CA PHE A 190 -1.33 7.41 6.05
C PHE A 190 -2.51 6.45 5.78
N THR A 191 -2.80 6.18 4.51
CA THR A 191 -3.85 5.23 4.13
C THR A 191 -3.56 3.82 4.65
N SER A 192 -2.30 3.37 4.57
CA SER A 192 -1.90 2.05 5.07
C SER A 192 -2.07 1.94 6.59
N TYR A 193 -1.67 2.97 7.34
CA TYR A 193 -1.83 3.01 8.80
C TYR A 193 -3.30 2.97 9.19
N GLY A 194 -4.10 3.87 8.63
CA GLY A 194 -5.50 3.90 9.02
C GLY A 194 -6.30 2.70 8.51
N ALA A 195 -5.89 2.01 7.43
CA ALA A 195 -6.49 0.74 7.05
C ALA A 195 -6.23 -0.37 8.10
N ILE A 196 -5.02 -0.42 8.66
CA ILE A 196 -4.70 -1.31 9.78
C ILE A 196 -5.53 -0.91 11.02
N LEU A 197 -5.58 0.38 11.34
CA LEU A 197 -6.37 0.89 12.46
C LEU A 197 -7.87 0.62 12.27
N TYR A 198 -8.39 0.68 11.05
CA TYR A 198 -9.78 0.38 10.72
C TYR A 198 -10.16 -1.06 11.05
N ASN A 199 -9.23 -1.99 10.84
CA ASN A 199 -9.41 -3.40 11.20
C ASN A 199 -9.20 -3.66 12.69
N THR A 200 -8.50 -2.79 13.44
CA THR A 200 -8.31 -2.94 14.89
C THR A 200 -9.38 -2.23 15.70
N TRP A 201 -9.64 -0.95 15.39
CA TRP A 201 -10.53 -0.09 16.15
C TRP A 201 -11.96 -0.20 15.65
N GLN A 202 -12.76 -1.01 16.35
CA GLN A 202 -14.16 -1.31 15.99
C GLN A 202 -15.15 -0.17 16.30
N ASN A 203 -14.69 1.08 16.46
CA ASN A 203 -15.56 2.21 16.72
C ASN A 203 -16.33 2.62 15.44
N PRO A 204 -17.67 2.68 15.44
CA PRO A 204 -18.46 2.98 14.24
C PRO A 204 -18.19 4.38 13.65
N ILE A 205 -18.01 5.39 14.51
CA ILE A 205 -17.74 6.77 14.08
C ILE A 205 -16.39 6.83 13.36
N PHE A 206 -15.36 6.20 13.94
CA PHE A 206 -14.05 6.11 13.31
C PHE A 206 -14.13 5.43 11.94
N LYS A 207 -14.85 4.30 11.81
CA LYS A 207 -15.01 3.60 10.53
C LYS A 207 -15.71 4.46 9.47
N LEU A 208 -16.75 5.19 9.87
CA LEU A 208 -17.44 6.11 8.97
C LEU A 208 -16.51 7.21 8.47
N VAL A 209 -15.81 7.89 9.37
CA VAL A 209 -14.85 8.96 9.02
C VAL A 209 -13.71 8.42 8.15
N TRP A 210 -13.18 7.25 8.51
CA TRP A 210 -12.08 6.61 7.79
C TRP A 210 -12.47 6.23 6.36
N THR A 211 -13.71 5.82 6.13
CA THR A 211 -14.22 5.52 4.78
C THR A 211 -14.00 6.70 3.83
N PHE A 212 -14.35 7.92 4.26
CA PHE A 212 -14.13 9.11 3.44
C PHE A 212 -12.67 9.52 3.38
N LEU A 213 -11.94 9.47 4.50
CA LEU A 213 -10.51 9.80 4.53
C LEU A 213 -9.66 8.87 3.65
N SER A 214 -10.06 7.60 3.53
CA SER A 214 -9.34 6.60 2.72
C SER A 214 -9.28 6.97 1.23
N LEU A 215 -10.18 7.84 0.75
CA LEU A 215 -10.16 8.37 -0.62
C LEU A 215 -8.92 9.20 -0.93
N ILE A 216 -8.16 9.64 0.09
CA ILE A 216 -6.85 10.28 -0.09
C ILE A 216 -5.88 9.41 -0.89
N ILE A 217 -6.09 8.10 -0.94
CA ILE A 217 -5.29 7.18 -1.75
C ILE A 217 -5.25 7.57 -3.24
N ILE A 218 -6.33 8.16 -3.77
CA ILE A 218 -6.43 8.58 -5.18
C ILE A 218 -5.51 9.79 -5.46
N PRO A 219 -5.65 10.95 -4.80
CA PRO A 219 -4.72 12.05 -4.99
C PRO A 219 -3.29 11.67 -4.60
N SER A 220 -3.08 10.81 -3.60
CA SER A 220 -1.76 10.29 -3.26
C SER A 220 -1.10 9.53 -4.41
N ALA A 221 -1.83 8.59 -5.02
CA ALA A 221 -1.37 7.85 -6.20
C ALA A 221 -1.11 8.78 -7.39
N PHE A 222 -1.96 9.80 -7.59
CA PHE A 222 -1.76 10.81 -8.63
C PHE A 222 -0.48 11.62 -8.41
N LEU A 223 -0.22 12.05 -7.17
CA LEU A 223 0.94 12.83 -6.80
C LEU A 223 2.26 12.05 -6.97
N ILE A 224 2.27 10.74 -6.64
CA ILE A 224 3.39 9.84 -6.92
C ILE A 224 3.66 9.79 -8.43
N TYR A 225 2.62 9.59 -9.24
CA TYR A 225 2.73 9.56 -10.69
C TYR A 225 3.23 10.88 -11.27
N TYR A 226 2.63 12.00 -10.88
CA TYR A 226 2.95 13.32 -11.40
C TYR A 226 4.34 13.81 -10.97
N GLY A 227 4.73 13.51 -9.73
CA GLY A 227 5.99 13.95 -9.16
C GLY A 227 7.18 13.46 -9.97
N ILE A 228 7.38 12.15 -10.05
CA ILE A 228 8.60 11.59 -10.66
C ILE A 228 8.26 10.71 -11.87
N ALA A 229 7.19 9.91 -11.81
CA ALA A 229 6.88 8.94 -12.87
C ALA A 229 6.56 9.58 -14.23
N ARG A 230 6.01 10.80 -14.25
CA ARG A 230 5.73 11.55 -15.49
C ARG A 230 7.00 12.08 -16.18
N ASN A 231 8.21 11.89 -15.67
CA ASN A 231 9.43 12.35 -16.34
C ASN A 231 10.56 11.32 -16.35
N LEU A 232 10.27 10.09 -15.91
CA LEU A 232 11.12 8.93 -16.17
C LEU A 232 10.96 8.44 -17.61
#